data_AF-A0A7H8RBY2-F1
#
_entry.id   AF-A0A7H8RBY2-F1
#
_cell.length_a   1.000
_cell.length_b   1.000
_cell.length_c   1.000
_cell.angle_alpha   90.00
_cell.angle_beta   90.00
_cell.angle_gamma   90.00
#
_symmetry.space_group_name_H-M   'P 1'
#
loop_
_entity.id
_entity.type
_entity.pdbx_description
1 polymer ?
#
loop_
_entity_poly.entity_id
_entity_poly.type
_entity_poly.pdbx_seq_one_letter_code
_entity_poly.pdbx_strand_id
1 'polypeptide(L)'
;MIPPQATVRRMPGLRPRHSSARLIFSHRPPLSRPHPFTHKPQRQSFVSQTPFRPQLPFLSQTQGRLPLAIHLRQHFIRLINTNRREQYKRGLFRGLKIALTSYAIIFMLYLIDTGIYQEEIEHRWPTPPEWSLKSRWALRSAIALQHPNESGQVVTQWHNVYGYVKELLERLEDPNIDGKEIKEPAEGGIFIDGVGRAGFDVSTKSEPWRRGYFQALMSAAKAAENLEGFMTDTKQRVTAKAEYVHGPSNPNAKTLPGRTNAVMHEEDCIPAAPPAETFYMKILTTTGFTAKQKIDAALAYADYLDFKGLGATAGDMYTWAMDIAASGLPYDAARVVDTTTGVLKNNGKDAASDNLLRVSTALAVHNAKIGDLSTALAIFTSVLKARRSLPGSAPPKPSQSNLERGNLPFDNFVQKIKNMFVPSVYPSDPSDGNAPPVRQLGSPCEEAGLMTYIGEILYATSSRETGLAWTRDAVDIAESELLDIARQTETLDTRDRCSQCLKVGVQNWRTMVHNLITSARAAEEEAVAQSGKAWFGGASKAAKKTSERKRWEAEEMIIDDRSERMLRLTNDYSVYKPRGGLFS
;
A
#
# COMPACT_ATOMS: atom_id res chain seq x y z
N MET A 1 22.27 -28.29 26.22
CA MET A 1 23.72 -28.37 26.43
C MET A 1 24.33 -27.05 26.01
N ILE A 2 24.75 -26.25 26.98
CA ILE A 2 25.44 -24.96 26.79
C ILE A 2 26.92 -25.27 26.56
N PRO A 3 27.61 -24.64 25.60
CA PRO A 3 29.05 -24.54 25.62
C PRO A 3 29.54 -23.15 26.08
N PRO A 4 30.77 -23.06 26.62
CA PRO A 4 31.15 -22.07 27.63
C PRO A 4 32.02 -20.92 27.09
N GLN A 5 32.16 -19.88 27.91
CA GLN A 5 33.12 -18.78 27.76
C GLN A 5 34.53 -19.19 28.23
N ALA A 6 35.57 -18.68 27.54
CA ALA A 6 36.94 -18.51 28.05
C ALA A 6 37.68 -17.45 27.18
N THR A 7 37.85 -16.21 27.66
CA THR A 7 39.04 -15.60 28.33
C THR A 7 40.20 -15.10 27.44
N VAL A 8 40.33 -13.77 27.41
CA VAL A 8 41.53 -12.93 27.67
C VAL A 8 42.80 -13.11 26.80
N ARG A 9 43.23 -12.00 26.17
CA ARG A 9 44.65 -11.56 26.16
C ARG A 9 44.80 -10.05 25.98
N ARG A 10 45.82 -9.49 26.65
CA ARG A 10 46.05 -8.06 26.93
C ARG A 10 47.42 -7.63 26.33
N MET A 11 47.44 -6.46 25.65
CA MET A 11 48.53 -5.44 25.51
C MET A 11 49.84 -5.86 24.79
N PRO A 12 50.71 -4.92 24.31
CA PRO A 12 50.79 -3.43 24.45
C PRO A 12 50.80 -2.71 23.07
N GLY A 13 50.78 -1.39 22.84
CA GLY A 13 51.11 -0.16 23.57
C GLY A 13 51.92 0.74 22.60
N LEU A 14 51.51 1.99 22.33
CA LEU A 14 52.35 3.09 21.81
C LEU A 14 51.57 4.43 21.83
N ARG A 15 52.10 5.41 22.55
CA ARG A 15 51.77 6.87 22.62
C ARG A 15 52.66 7.65 21.60
N PRO A 16 52.82 9.00 21.57
CA PRO A 16 52.05 10.17 22.09
C PRO A 16 51.94 11.38 21.08
N ARG A 17 51.24 12.48 21.45
CA ARG A 17 51.72 13.91 21.43
C ARG A 17 50.55 14.86 21.83
N HIS A 18 50.63 15.64 22.91
CA HIS A 18 51.24 17.00 23.06
C HIS A 18 50.49 18.06 22.23
N SER A 19 50.03 19.24 22.69
CA SER A 19 50.31 20.04 23.89
C SER A 19 49.23 21.12 24.08
N SER A 20 48.98 21.52 25.32
CA SER A 20 48.23 22.73 25.68
C SER A 20 49.16 23.72 26.38
N ALA A 21 49.16 24.99 25.98
CA ALA A 21 49.79 26.12 26.67
C ALA A 21 49.02 27.40 26.25
N ARG A 22 48.34 28.10 27.17
CA ARG A 22 48.81 29.30 27.94
C ARG A 22 48.66 30.61 27.11
N LEU A 23 48.16 31.79 27.55
CA LEU A 23 47.99 32.45 28.87
C LEU A 23 47.21 33.80 28.71
N ILE A 24 46.38 34.18 29.71
CA ILE A 24 46.15 35.49 30.44
C ILE A 24 45.88 36.80 29.62
N PHE A 25 45.10 37.85 29.98
CA PHE A 25 44.72 38.61 31.21
C PHE A 25 43.38 39.37 30.93
N SER A 26 42.35 39.28 31.78
CA SER A 26 42.00 40.05 32.99
C SER A 26 41.29 41.41 32.78
N HIS A 27 40.06 41.53 33.27
CA HIS A 27 39.64 42.56 34.23
C HIS A 27 38.34 42.13 34.96
N ARG A 28 38.23 42.57 36.22
CA ARG A 28 37.30 42.22 37.32
C ARG A 28 36.55 43.55 37.70
N PRO A 29 35.64 43.61 38.70
CA PRO A 29 34.31 43.01 38.97
C PRO A 29 33.32 44.19 39.38
N PRO A 30 32.34 44.14 40.34
CA PRO A 30 31.68 43.08 41.15
C PRO A 30 30.11 43.17 41.10
N LEU A 31 29.25 42.31 41.68
CA LEU A 31 29.15 41.72 43.02
C LEU A 31 28.26 40.45 42.96
N SER A 32 28.73 39.33 43.50
CA SER A 32 27.89 38.21 43.96
C SER A 32 28.55 37.62 45.18
N ARG A 33 27.83 37.61 46.30
CA ARG A 33 28.30 37.07 47.59
C ARG A 33 27.85 35.60 47.76
N PRO A 34 28.64 34.80 48.51
CA PRO A 34 28.54 33.35 48.51
C PRO A 34 27.69 32.79 49.65
N HIS A 35 27.22 31.57 49.46
CA HIS A 35 26.70 30.67 50.49
C HIS A 35 27.70 30.46 51.63
N PRO A 36 27.17 30.25 52.85
CA PRO A 36 27.72 29.25 53.73
C PRO A 36 26.70 28.16 54.09
N PHE A 37 27.19 26.93 54.13
CA PHE A 37 26.60 25.78 54.79
C PHE A 37 26.18 26.12 56.23
N THR A 38 24.95 25.78 56.63
CA THR A 38 24.62 25.47 58.03
C THR A 38 23.55 24.37 58.11
N HIS A 39 23.94 23.28 58.77
CA HIS A 39 23.09 22.21 59.27
C HIS A 39 22.07 22.72 60.30
N LYS A 40 20.80 22.30 60.22
CA LYS A 40 19.94 22.02 61.39
C LYS A 40 18.88 20.93 61.07
N PRO A 41 18.98 19.73 61.66
CA PRO A 41 17.84 18.84 61.84
C PRO A 41 17.09 19.20 63.13
N GLN A 42 15.79 19.50 63.05
CA GLN A 42 14.96 19.63 64.26
C GLN A 42 14.56 18.24 64.76
N ARG A 43 15.21 17.85 65.86
CA ARG A 43 14.81 16.79 66.79
C ARG A 43 13.39 17.06 67.32
N GLN A 44 12.49 16.08 67.21
CA GLN A 44 11.46 15.83 68.22
C GLN A 44 11.39 14.33 68.50
N SER A 45 12.30 13.90 69.35
CA SER A 45 12.23 12.65 70.09
C SER A 45 11.06 12.71 71.07
N PHE A 46 10.08 11.84 70.89
CA PHE A 46 9.13 11.45 71.93
C PHE A 46 9.91 10.70 73.01
N VAL A 47 10.30 11.41 74.07
CA VAL A 47 10.70 10.78 75.33
C VAL A 47 9.54 10.93 76.29
N SER A 48 8.95 9.78 76.60
CA SER A 48 8.18 9.51 77.80
C SER A 48 8.98 9.93 79.05
N GLN A 49 8.39 10.78 79.88
CA GLN A 49 8.25 10.65 81.34
C GLN A 49 7.93 12.02 81.93
N THR A 50 6.78 12.12 82.59
CA THR A 50 6.55 13.14 83.62
C THR A 50 6.13 12.47 84.92
N PRO A 51 6.54 13.02 86.08
CA PRO A 51 6.31 12.42 87.38
C PRO A 51 4.90 12.73 87.92
N PHE A 52 4.33 11.75 88.62
CA PHE A 52 3.32 11.85 89.69
C PHE A 52 2.31 13.02 89.66
N ARG A 53 1.07 12.73 89.22
CA ARG A 53 -0.19 13.30 89.75
C ARG A 53 -1.33 12.27 89.67
N PRO A 54 -2.38 12.39 90.51
CA PRO A 54 -3.11 11.27 91.08
C PRO A 54 -4.04 10.59 90.08
N GLN A 55 -4.11 9.26 90.20
CA GLN A 55 -5.15 8.43 89.58
C GLN A 55 -6.51 8.79 90.20
N LEU A 56 -7.42 9.32 89.38
CA LEU A 56 -8.85 9.36 89.67
C LEU A 56 -9.47 8.11 89.02
N PRO A 57 -9.89 7.08 89.79
CA PRO A 57 -10.41 5.82 89.27
C PRO A 57 -11.89 5.91 88.87
N PHE A 58 -12.30 7.02 88.24
CA PHE A 58 -13.70 7.24 87.80
C PHE A 58 -13.86 7.53 86.31
N LEU A 59 -12.78 7.43 85.51
CA LEU A 59 -12.86 7.45 84.04
C LEU A 59 -12.29 6.17 83.40
N SER A 60 -12.36 5.04 84.11
CA SER A 60 -12.35 3.72 83.47
C SER A 60 -13.70 3.50 82.78
N GLN A 61 -13.94 4.17 81.64
CA GLN A 61 -15.02 3.75 80.75
C GLN A 61 -14.60 2.46 80.05
N THR A 62 -14.91 1.37 80.76
CA THR A 62 -15.45 0.10 80.27
C THR A 62 -15.16 -0.23 78.82
N GLN A 63 -14.41 -1.32 78.66
CA GLN A 63 -14.33 -2.16 77.48
C GLN A 63 -15.74 -2.62 77.05
N GLY A 64 -16.45 -1.78 76.30
CA GLY A 64 -17.62 -2.16 75.52
C GLY A 64 -17.19 -2.30 74.07
N ARG A 65 -17.20 -3.52 73.54
CA ARG A 65 -17.04 -3.76 72.10
C ARG A 65 -18.20 -3.10 71.36
N LEU A 66 -18.03 -1.83 70.98
CA LEU A 66 -18.88 -1.19 69.99
C LEU A 66 -18.58 -1.85 68.62
N PRO A 67 -19.60 -2.08 67.77
CA PRO A 67 -19.42 -2.70 66.46
C PRO A 67 -18.33 -1.99 65.66
N LEU A 68 -17.46 -2.75 64.97
CA LEU A 68 -16.34 -2.23 64.17
C LEU A 68 -16.76 -1.11 63.20
N ALA A 69 -18.01 -1.17 62.71
CA ALA A 69 -18.62 -0.15 61.86
C ALA A 69 -18.86 1.20 62.57
N ILE A 70 -19.22 1.20 63.86
CA ILE A 70 -19.42 2.42 64.67
C ILE A 70 -18.07 3.00 65.07
N HIS A 71 -17.09 2.15 65.39
CA HIS A 71 -15.73 2.57 65.68
C HIS A 71 -15.05 3.19 64.44
N LEU A 72 -15.15 2.53 63.28
CA LEU A 72 -14.69 3.09 61.99
C LEU A 72 -15.44 4.37 61.66
N ARG A 73 -16.77 4.44 61.78
CA ARG A 73 -17.53 5.69 61.57
C ARG A 73 -17.06 6.81 62.49
N GLN A 74 -16.85 6.57 63.78
CA GLN A 74 -16.39 7.59 64.73
C GLN A 74 -14.95 8.03 64.42
N HIS A 75 -14.08 7.11 63.98
CA HIS A 75 -12.73 7.46 63.52
C HIS A 75 -12.73 8.20 62.18
N PHE A 76 -13.58 7.82 61.21
CA PHE A 76 -13.75 8.57 59.96
C PHE A 76 -14.36 9.95 60.21
N ILE A 77 -15.35 10.07 61.10
CA ILE A 77 -15.96 11.35 61.48
C ILE A 77 -14.95 12.23 62.25
N ARG A 78 -14.11 11.67 63.14
CA ARG A 78 -12.99 12.39 63.79
C ARG A 78 -11.83 12.72 62.84
N LEU A 79 -11.61 11.93 61.79
CA LEU A 79 -10.63 12.23 60.74
C LEU A 79 -11.14 13.32 59.78
N ILE A 80 -12.45 13.57 59.77
CA ILE A 80 -13.13 14.68 59.09
C ILE A 80 -13.34 15.82 60.11
N ASN A 81 -12.26 16.33 60.71
CA ASN A 81 -12.33 17.63 61.37
C ASN A 81 -12.59 18.72 60.31
N THR A 82 -13.39 19.73 60.65
CA THR A 82 -13.80 20.84 59.75
C THR A 82 -12.61 21.53 59.06
N ASN A 83 -11.44 21.53 59.70
CA ASN A 83 -10.18 22.07 59.16
C ASN A 83 -9.58 21.25 58.00
N ARG A 84 -9.85 19.94 57.92
CA ARG A 84 -9.39 19.08 56.80
C ARG A 84 -10.31 19.17 55.59
N ARG A 85 -11.59 19.51 55.75
CA ARG A 85 -12.54 19.63 54.63
C ARG A 85 -12.10 20.70 53.63
N GLU A 86 -11.57 21.83 54.10
CA GLU A 86 -10.99 22.85 53.21
C GLU A 86 -9.70 22.39 52.54
N GLN A 87 -8.84 21.64 53.24
CA GLN A 87 -7.62 21.09 52.66
C GLN A 87 -7.93 20.05 51.58
N TYR A 88 -8.91 19.17 51.80
CA TYR A 88 -9.40 18.24 50.77
C TYR A 88 -10.07 18.95 49.61
N LYS A 89 -10.90 19.98 49.85
CA LYS A 89 -11.48 20.81 48.78
C LYS A 89 -10.40 21.49 47.95
N ARG A 90 -9.36 22.08 48.58
CA ARG A 90 -8.22 22.68 47.89
C ARG A 90 -7.37 21.65 47.17
N GLY A 91 -7.19 20.46 47.73
CA GLY A 91 -6.48 19.33 47.12
C GLY A 91 -7.20 18.77 45.89
N LEU A 92 -8.51 18.56 45.99
CA LEU A 92 -9.39 18.16 44.88
C LEU A 92 -9.43 19.23 43.79
N PHE A 93 -9.55 20.51 44.15
CA PHE A 93 -9.55 21.60 43.18
C PHE A 93 -8.19 21.74 42.46
N ARG A 94 -7.07 21.59 43.18
CA ARG A 94 -5.73 21.54 42.57
C ARG A 94 -5.56 20.30 41.70
N GLY A 95 -6.02 19.14 42.16
CA GLY A 95 -5.97 17.89 41.39
C GLY A 95 -6.79 17.97 40.10
N LEU A 96 -8.01 18.52 40.17
CA LEU A 96 -8.86 18.77 39.01
C LEU A 96 -8.22 19.78 38.05
N LYS A 97 -7.64 20.87 38.57
CA LYS A 97 -6.92 21.85 37.75
C LYS A 97 -5.75 21.20 37.02
N ILE A 98 -4.93 20.40 37.73
CA ILE A 98 -3.80 19.68 37.12
C ILE A 98 -4.32 18.69 36.07
N ALA A 99 -5.33 17.90 36.39
CA ALA A 99 -5.93 16.92 35.48
C ALA A 99 -6.50 17.57 34.20
N LEU A 100 -7.22 18.69 34.34
CA LEU A 100 -7.74 19.45 33.21
C LEU A 100 -6.61 20.05 32.37
N THR A 101 -5.57 20.59 33.01
CA THR A 101 -4.40 21.12 32.28
C THR A 101 -3.62 20.01 31.57
N SER A 102 -3.42 18.84 32.20
CA SER A 102 -2.74 17.72 31.56
C SER A 102 -3.58 17.16 30.41
N TYR A 103 -4.90 17.06 30.58
CA TYR A 103 -5.79 16.64 29.51
C TYR A 103 -5.76 17.61 28.33
N ALA A 104 -5.81 18.92 28.59
CA ALA A 104 -5.68 19.94 27.55
C ALA A 104 -4.33 19.84 26.81
N ILE A 105 -3.22 19.62 27.53
CA ILE A 105 -1.89 19.44 26.93
C ILE A 105 -1.87 18.18 26.05
N ILE A 106 -2.37 17.04 26.54
CA ILE A 106 -2.42 15.79 25.76
C ILE A 106 -3.29 15.96 24.52
N PHE A 107 -4.44 16.63 24.65
CA PHE A 107 -5.32 16.91 23.52
C PHE A 107 -4.65 17.80 22.47
N MET A 108 -3.93 18.85 22.89
CA MET A 108 -3.16 19.70 21.98
C MET A 108 -2.03 18.93 21.28
N LEU A 109 -1.30 18.08 22.02
CA LEU A 109 -0.27 17.22 21.42
C LEU A 109 -0.86 16.26 20.39
N TYR A 110 -2.04 15.69 20.66
CA TYR A 110 -2.76 14.84 19.71
C TYR A 110 -3.20 15.59 18.45
N LEU A 111 -3.68 16.84 18.58
CA LEU A 111 -4.01 17.68 17.42
C LEU A 111 -2.77 18.02 16.57
N ILE A 112 -1.65 18.31 17.22
CA ILE A 112 -0.37 18.58 16.53
C ILE A 112 0.09 17.33 15.78
N ASP A 113 0.10 16.16 16.43
CA ASP A 113 0.50 14.90 15.82
C ASP A 113 -0.39 14.53 14.62
N THR A 114 -1.71 14.68 14.77
CA THR A 114 -2.66 14.45 13.68
C THR A 114 -2.46 15.44 12.53
N GLY A 115 -2.17 16.72 12.84
CA GLY A 115 -1.86 17.74 11.84
C GLY A 115 -0.60 17.42 11.05
N ILE A 116 0.49 17.04 11.73
CA ILE A 116 1.75 16.62 11.10
C ILE A 116 1.51 15.40 10.19
N TYR A 117 0.75 14.42 10.68
CA TYR A 117 0.41 13.24 9.89
C TYR A 117 -0.37 13.59 8.61
N GLN A 118 -1.36 14.49 8.71
CA GLN A 118 -2.14 14.91 7.55
C GLN A 118 -1.34 15.73 6.53
N GLU A 119 -0.36 16.50 6.99
CA GLU A 119 0.55 17.25 6.12
C GLU A 119 1.56 16.32 5.42
N GLU A 120 2.07 15.31 6.14
CA GLU A 120 2.94 14.28 5.58
C GLU A 120 2.22 13.47 4.49
N ILE A 121 0.95 13.13 4.70
CA ILE A 121 0.09 12.51 3.68
C ILE A 121 -0.17 13.48 2.53
N GLU A 122 -0.41 14.76 2.78
CA GLU A 122 -0.67 15.77 1.74
C GLU A 122 0.54 15.99 0.82
N HIS A 123 1.75 15.93 1.36
CA HIS A 123 2.97 15.96 0.56
C HIS A 123 3.14 14.72 -0.32
N ARG A 124 2.67 13.56 0.16
CA ARG A 124 2.78 12.30 -0.57
C ARG A 124 1.69 12.13 -1.62
N TRP A 125 0.47 12.50 -1.28
CA TRP A 125 -0.71 12.46 -2.14
C TRP A 125 -1.42 13.82 -2.09
N PRO A 126 -0.96 14.78 -2.92
CA PRO A 126 -1.52 16.12 -2.94
C PRO A 126 -2.98 16.10 -3.36
N THR A 127 -3.79 16.94 -2.72
CA THR A 127 -5.24 17.05 -2.97
C THR A 127 -5.60 18.37 -3.65
N PRO A 128 -6.74 18.46 -4.36
CA PRO A 128 -7.11 19.67 -5.06
C PRO A 128 -7.26 20.85 -4.09
N PRO A 129 -6.59 22.00 -4.35
CA PRO A 129 -6.56 23.11 -3.39
C PRO A 129 -7.92 23.80 -3.23
N GLU A 130 -8.80 23.69 -4.23
CA GLU A 130 -10.12 24.31 -4.22
C GLU A 130 -11.15 23.57 -3.34
N TRP A 131 -10.85 22.34 -2.92
CA TRP A 131 -11.75 21.56 -2.08
C TRP A 131 -11.75 22.07 -0.63
N SER A 132 -12.88 21.91 0.05
CA SER A 132 -12.93 22.12 1.50
C SER A 132 -11.93 21.21 2.24
N LEU A 133 -11.43 21.70 3.39
CA LEU A 133 -10.45 20.96 4.21
C LEU A 133 -10.96 19.55 4.59
N LYS A 134 -12.26 19.42 4.84
CA LYS A 134 -12.90 18.15 5.18
C LYS A 134 -12.85 17.16 4.01
N SER A 135 -13.13 17.62 2.79
CA SER A 135 -13.08 16.78 1.58
C SER A 135 -11.64 16.36 1.26
N ARG A 136 -10.67 17.27 1.43
CA ARG A 136 -9.25 16.93 1.35
C ARG A 136 -8.82 15.92 2.40
N TRP A 137 -9.29 16.06 3.64
CA TRP A 137 -9.01 15.10 4.73
C TRP A 137 -9.58 13.71 4.42
N ALA A 138 -10.81 13.64 3.91
CA ALA A 138 -11.46 12.39 3.57
C ALA A 138 -10.71 11.64 2.47
N LEU A 139 -10.31 12.32 1.39
CA LEU A 139 -9.52 11.71 0.31
C LEU A 139 -8.16 11.20 0.81
N ARG A 140 -7.44 12.03 1.57
CA ARG A 140 -6.14 11.69 2.18
C ARG A 140 -6.23 10.45 3.06
N SER A 141 -7.22 10.42 3.95
CA SER A 141 -7.45 9.31 4.87
C SER A 141 -7.82 8.03 4.11
N ALA A 142 -8.63 8.14 3.04
CA ALA A 142 -8.98 7.00 2.20
C ALA A 142 -7.77 6.43 1.44
N ILE A 143 -6.91 7.28 0.87
CA ILE A 143 -5.70 6.84 0.15
C ILE A 143 -4.70 6.22 1.12
N ALA A 144 -4.45 6.85 2.27
CA ALA A 144 -3.51 6.32 3.27
C ALA A 144 -3.90 4.91 3.75
N LEU A 145 -5.20 4.63 3.89
CA LEU A 145 -5.71 3.30 4.24
C LEU A 145 -5.58 2.26 3.12
N GLN A 146 -5.48 2.68 1.86
CA GLN A 146 -5.23 1.78 0.72
C GLN A 146 -3.76 1.36 0.61
N HIS A 147 -2.84 2.07 1.29
CA HIS A 147 -1.41 1.77 1.33
C HIS A 147 -0.99 1.32 2.76
N PRO A 148 -1.27 0.06 3.14
CA PRO A 148 -1.11 -0.41 4.52
C PRO A 148 0.36 -0.46 4.94
N ASN A 149 1.26 -0.86 4.03
CA ASN A 149 2.70 -0.93 4.29
C ASN A 149 3.31 0.42 4.71
N GLU A 150 2.76 1.52 4.19
CA GLU A 150 3.24 2.87 4.47
C GLU A 150 2.64 3.46 5.75
N SER A 151 1.45 2.99 6.13
CA SER A 151 0.77 3.38 7.36
C SER A 151 1.10 2.47 8.56
N GLY A 152 1.97 1.47 8.37
CA GLY A 152 2.33 0.49 9.39
C GLY A 152 1.23 -0.54 9.70
N GLN A 153 0.25 -0.67 8.80
CA GLN A 153 -0.81 -1.67 8.87
C GLN A 153 -0.47 -2.87 7.97
N VAL A 154 -1.02 -4.04 8.30
CA VAL A 154 -0.81 -5.27 7.50
C VAL A 154 -1.92 -5.47 6.47
N VAL A 155 -3.13 -4.99 6.75
CA VAL A 155 -4.33 -5.23 5.93
C VAL A 155 -5.09 -3.93 5.73
N THR A 156 -5.58 -3.72 4.51
CA THR A 156 -6.45 -2.59 4.15
C THR A 156 -7.84 -2.75 4.76
N GLN A 157 -8.28 -1.76 5.52
CA GLN A 157 -9.63 -1.73 6.09
C GLN A 157 -10.61 -1.12 5.09
N TRP A 158 -11.07 -1.92 4.12
CA TRP A 158 -11.90 -1.45 3.00
C TRP A 158 -13.21 -0.76 3.43
N HIS A 159 -13.81 -1.18 4.55
CA HIS A 159 -15.02 -0.53 5.08
C HIS A 159 -14.77 0.93 5.50
N ASN A 160 -13.58 1.23 6.05
CA ASN A 160 -13.19 2.59 6.41
C ASN A 160 -12.85 3.41 5.16
N VAL A 161 -12.19 2.80 4.17
CA VAL A 161 -11.94 3.44 2.87
C VAL A 161 -13.27 3.86 2.24
N TYR A 162 -14.24 2.95 2.15
CA TYR A 162 -15.56 3.26 1.60
C TYR A 162 -16.28 4.34 2.43
N GLY A 163 -16.20 4.28 3.77
CA GLY A 163 -16.80 5.30 4.64
C GLY A 163 -16.29 6.72 4.34
N TYR A 164 -14.96 6.90 4.23
CA TYR A 164 -14.37 8.20 3.89
C TYR A 164 -14.71 8.64 2.47
N VAL A 165 -14.66 7.73 1.49
CA VAL A 165 -14.94 8.06 0.09
C VAL A 165 -16.42 8.34 -0.13
N LYS A 166 -17.33 7.63 0.55
CA LYS A 166 -18.76 7.90 0.51
C LYS A 166 -19.07 9.32 1.01
N GLU A 167 -18.54 9.68 2.18
CA GLU A 167 -18.68 11.04 2.71
C GLU A 167 -18.08 12.09 1.77
N LEU A 168 -16.95 11.77 1.13
CA LEU A 168 -16.33 12.65 0.15
C LEU A 168 -17.24 12.86 -1.07
N LEU A 169 -17.74 11.78 -1.68
CA LEU A 169 -18.61 11.86 -2.86
C LEU A 169 -19.91 12.58 -2.55
N GLU A 170 -20.55 12.31 -1.41
CA GLU A 170 -21.75 13.04 -0.97
C GLU A 170 -21.51 14.56 -0.88
N ARG A 171 -20.31 14.99 -0.48
CA ARG A 171 -19.95 16.41 -0.39
C ARG A 171 -19.56 17.03 -1.74
N LEU A 172 -18.85 16.28 -2.58
CA LEU A 172 -18.45 16.72 -3.92
C LEU A 172 -19.63 16.80 -4.88
N GLU A 173 -20.70 16.04 -4.63
CA GLU A 173 -21.90 16.01 -5.46
C GLU A 173 -23.01 16.91 -4.92
N ASP A 174 -22.89 17.42 -3.69
CA ASP A 174 -23.81 18.40 -3.12
C ASP A 174 -23.57 19.81 -3.71
N PRO A 175 -24.54 20.39 -4.45
CA PRO A 175 -24.41 21.72 -5.03
C PRO A 175 -24.20 22.84 -4.01
N ASN A 176 -24.58 22.62 -2.74
CA ASN A 176 -24.48 23.60 -1.67
C ASN A 176 -23.10 23.67 -1.01
N ILE A 177 -22.22 22.69 -1.28
CA ILE A 177 -20.92 22.54 -0.63
C ILE A 177 -19.79 22.61 -1.69
N ASP A 178 -19.14 21.49 -1.99
CA ASP A 178 -18.01 21.42 -2.91
C ASP A 178 -18.46 21.13 -4.36
N GLY A 179 -19.73 20.72 -4.53
CA GLY A 179 -20.37 20.40 -5.82
C GLY A 179 -20.99 21.57 -6.56
N LYS A 180 -20.70 22.81 -6.15
CA LYS A 180 -21.19 24.03 -6.82
C LYS A 180 -20.87 23.97 -8.33
N GLU A 181 -21.80 24.33 -9.22
CA GLU A 181 -21.60 24.37 -10.70
C GLU A 181 -21.49 23.01 -11.42
N ILE A 182 -21.71 21.89 -10.72
CA ILE A 182 -21.93 20.60 -11.36
C ILE A 182 -23.35 20.56 -11.94
N LYS A 183 -23.49 20.07 -13.18
CA LYS A 183 -24.79 19.91 -13.83
C LYS A 183 -25.13 18.44 -13.96
N GLU A 184 -26.41 18.12 -13.85
CA GLU A 184 -26.90 16.82 -14.31
C GLU A 184 -26.82 16.79 -15.85
N PRO A 185 -26.52 15.62 -16.47
CA PRO A 185 -26.43 15.51 -17.93
C PRO A 185 -27.71 16.01 -18.62
N ALA A 186 -27.55 16.58 -19.81
CA ALA A 186 -28.62 17.22 -20.59
C ALA A 186 -29.83 16.30 -20.93
N GLU A 187 -29.70 14.98 -20.75
CA GLU A 187 -30.76 13.99 -20.97
C GLU A 187 -31.53 13.59 -19.68
N GLY A 188 -31.48 14.41 -18.62
CA GLY A 188 -32.30 14.19 -17.42
C GLY A 188 -31.85 13.01 -16.55
N GLY A 189 -30.54 12.75 -16.53
CA GLY A 189 -29.92 11.68 -15.75
C GLY A 189 -30.36 10.31 -16.24
N ILE A 190 -29.57 9.70 -17.14
CA ILE A 190 -29.80 8.31 -17.56
C ILE A 190 -29.76 7.44 -16.29
N PHE A 191 -30.93 7.00 -15.83
CA PHE A 191 -31.02 6.00 -14.78
C PHE A 191 -30.85 4.66 -15.48
N ILE A 192 -29.66 4.08 -15.36
CA ILE A 192 -29.40 2.76 -15.90
C ILE A 192 -29.99 1.77 -14.89
N ASP A 193 -30.99 1.00 -15.33
CA ASP A 193 -31.67 0.02 -14.48
C ASP A 193 -30.64 -0.96 -13.89
N GLY A 194 -30.69 -1.17 -12.57
CA GLY A 194 -29.70 -1.97 -11.83
C GLY A 194 -28.36 -1.29 -11.49
N VAL A 195 -27.96 -0.21 -12.18
CA VAL A 195 -26.65 0.45 -12.04
C VAL A 195 -26.72 1.82 -11.34
N GLY A 196 -27.87 2.49 -11.41
CA GLY A 196 -28.10 3.78 -10.74
C GLY A 196 -27.91 5.00 -11.64
N ARG A 197 -27.66 6.16 -11.03
CA ARG A 197 -27.64 7.47 -11.73
C ARG A 197 -26.38 7.62 -12.59
N ALA A 198 -26.55 8.12 -13.80
CA ALA A 198 -25.45 8.55 -14.66
C ALA A 198 -24.52 9.56 -13.98
N GLY A 199 -23.28 9.63 -14.51
CA GLY A 199 -22.28 10.61 -14.15
C GLY A 199 -22.74 12.04 -14.37
N PHE A 200 -22.10 12.98 -13.67
CA PHE A 200 -22.41 14.40 -13.79
C PHE A 200 -21.66 15.05 -14.97
N ASP A 201 -22.05 16.27 -15.35
CA ASP A 201 -21.23 17.13 -16.19
C ASP A 201 -20.30 17.99 -15.33
N VAL A 202 -19.00 17.68 -15.39
CA VAL A 202 -17.93 18.35 -14.64
C VAL A 202 -17.02 19.15 -15.56
N SER A 203 -17.40 19.37 -16.82
CA SER A 203 -16.60 20.11 -17.81
C SER A 203 -16.27 21.55 -17.37
N THR A 204 -17.14 22.17 -16.58
CA THR A 204 -16.98 23.53 -16.02
C THR A 204 -15.94 23.62 -14.90
N LYS A 205 -15.57 22.49 -14.30
CA LYS A 205 -14.64 22.42 -13.17
C LYS A 205 -13.18 22.47 -13.64
N SER A 206 -12.30 22.88 -12.72
CA SER A 206 -10.85 22.88 -12.94
C SER A 206 -10.30 21.45 -13.12
N GLU A 207 -9.15 21.29 -13.77
CA GLU A 207 -8.50 19.97 -13.91
C GLU A 207 -8.23 19.31 -12.54
N PRO A 208 -7.68 20.02 -11.54
CA PRO A 208 -7.45 19.44 -10.22
C PRO A 208 -8.72 18.90 -9.59
N TRP A 209 -9.83 19.63 -9.70
CA TRP A 209 -11.13 19.18 -9.22
C TRP A 209 -11.53 17.86 -9.87
N ARG A 210 -11.47 17.81 -11.21
CA ARG A 210 -11.88 16.64 -11.99
C ARG A 210 -11.00 15.43 -11.69
N ARG A 211 -9.68 15.61 -11.58
CA ARG A 211 -8.76 14.53 -11.23
C ARG A 211 -9.00 14.00 -9.82
N GLY A 212 -9.21 14.88 -8.84
CA GLY A 212 -9.58 14.46 -7.49
C GLY A 212 -10.90 13.70 -7.47
N TYR A 213 -11.91 14.17 -8.22
CA TYR A 213 -13.21 13.52 -8.30
C TYR A 213 -13.12 12.13 -8.97
N PHE A 214 -12.37 12.02 -10.06
CA PHE A 214 -12.05 10.74 -10.69
C PHE A 214 -11.36 9.79 -9.69
N GLN A 215 -10.36 10.27 -8.94
CA GLN A 215 -9.66 9.45 -7.94
C GLN A 215 -10.59 8.98 -6.81
N ALA A 216 -11.52 9.84 -6.37
CA ALA A 216 -12.54 9.47 -5.40
C ALA A 216 -13.47 8.38 -5.94
N LEU A 217 -13.97 8.52 -7.17
CA LEU A 217 -14.83 7.51 -7.82
C LEU A 217 -14.09 6.18 -8.02
N MET A 218 -12.85 6.20 -8.49
CA MET A 218 -12.03 4.99 -8.63
C MET A 218 -11.78 4.31 -7.29
N SER A 219 -11.53 5.09 -6.23
CA SER A 219 -11.38 4.56 -4.87
C SER A 219 -12.68 3.96 -4.34
N ALA A 220 -13.83 4.55 -4.68
CA ALA A 220 -15.15 4.04 -4.32
C ALA A 220 -15.43 2.70 -5.01
N ALA A 221 -15.13 2.63 -6.31
CA ALA A 221 -15.28 1.41 -7.11
C ALA A 221 -14.42 0.28 -6.51
N LYS A 222 -13.13 0.52 -6.30
CA LYS A 222 -12.21 -0.46 -5.71
C LYS A 222 -12.63 -0.89 -4.30
N ALA A 223 -13.11 0.04 -3.47
CA ALA A 223 -13.63 -0.30 -2.15
C ALA A 223 -14.91 -1.16 -2.24
N ALA A 224 -15.80 -0.87 -3.19
CA ALA A 224 -17.00 -1.66 -3.44
C ALA A 224 -16.69 -3.08 -3.92
N GLU A 225 -15.71 -3.28 -4.81
CA GLU A 225 -15.24 -4.61 -5.23
C GLU A 225 -14.79 -5.46 -4.04
N ASN A 226 -14.03 -4.85 -3.12
CA ASN A 226 -13.48 -5.55 -1.95
C ASN A 226 -14.52 -5.75 -0.84
N LEU A 227 -15.60 -4.96 -0.82
CA LEU A 227 -16.70 -5.05 0.13
C LEU A 227 -17.89 -5.86 -0.42
N GLU A 228 -17.73 -6.50 -1.56
CA GLU A 228 -18.80 -7.30 -2.12
C GLU A 228 -19.12 -8.52 -1.23
N GLY A 229 -20.42 -8.73 -0.98
CA GLY A 229 -20.88 -9.75 -0.03
C GLY A 229 -20.66 -9.38 1.44
N PHE A 230 -20.20 -8.17 1.74
CA PHE A 230 -20.20 -7.62 3.10
C PHE A 230 -21.50 -6.92 3.41
N MET A 231 -21.92 -7.06 4.66
CA MET A 231 -23.07 -6.41 5.26
C MET A 231 -22.59 -5.48 6.37
N THR A 232 -23.29 -4.38 6.56
CA THR A 232 -23.08 -3.43 7.66
C THR A 232 -24.33 -3.40 8.53
N ASP A 233 -24.15 -3.67 9.82
CA ASP A 233 -25.18 -3.52 10.84
C ASP A 233 -25.33 -2.03 11.19
N THR A 234 -26.52 -1.49 10.99
CA THR A 234 -26.83 -0.07 11.23
C THR A 234 -26.84 0.31 12.71
N LYS A 235 -27.19 -0.62 13.61
CA LYS A 235 -27.24 -0.40 15.06
C LYS A 235 -25.85 -0.49 15.68
N GLN A 236 -25.11 -1.55 15.34
CA GLN A 236 -23.80 -1.81 15.96
C GLN A 236 -22.63 -1.14 15.22
N ARG A 237 -22.86 -0.62 13.99
CA ARG A 237 -21.83 -0.05 13.10
C ARG A 237 -20.67 -1.02 12.87
N VAL A 238 -21.00 -2.29 12.70
CA VAL A 238 -20.04 -3.36 12.41
C VAL A 238 -20.26 -3.83 10.97
N THR A 239 -19.15 -3.96 10.23
CA THR A 239 -19.15 -4.46 8.87
C THR A 239 -18.47 -5.82 8.84
N ALA A 240 -19.14 -6.82 8.28
CA ALA A 240 -18.61 -8.18 8.14
C ALA A 240 -19.22 -8.88 6.92
N LYS A 241 -18.63 -10.01 6.51
CA LYS A 241 -19.19 -10.84 5.45
C LYS A 241 -20.58 -11.36 5.83
N ALA A 242 -21.42 -11.61 4.82
CA ALA A 242 -22.76 -12.17 5.00
C ALA A 242 -22.79 -13.50 5.79
N GLU A 243 -21.70 -14.29 5.76
CA GLU A 243 -21.55 -15.52 6.57
C GLU A 243 -21.68 -15.31 8.10
N TYR A 244 -21.43 -14.09 8.58
CA TYR A 244 -21.51 -13.73 10.01
C TYR A 244 -22.84 -13.08 10.41
N VAL A 245 -23.76 -12.92 9.46
CA VAL A 245 -25.08 -12.32 9.69
C VAL A 245 -26.05 -13.42 10.07
N HIS A 246 -26.59 -13.32 11.29
CA HIS A 246 -27.60 -14.24 11.81
C HIS A 246 -28.99 -13.85 11.31
N GLY A 247 -29.65 -14.76 10.64
CA GLY A 247 -31.04 -14.57 10.22
C GLY A 247 -31.65 -15.81 9.59
N PRO A 248 -32.93 -15.76 9.20
CA PRO A 248 -33.62 -16.88 8.55
C PRO A 248 -32.88 -17.39 7.30
N SER A 249 -32.22 -16.50 6.55
CA SER A 249 -31.46 -16.85 5.34
C SER A 249 -30.14 -17.58 5.65
N ASN A 250 -29.60 -17.41 6.87
CA ASN A 250 -28.37 -18.04 7.32
C ASN A 250 -28.50 -18.50 8.79
N PRO A 251 -29.19 -19.63 9.05
CA PRO A 251 -29.44 -20.11 10.41
C PRO A 251 -28.16 -20.57 11.13
N ASN A 252 -27.12 -20.94 10.38
CA ASN A 252 -25.83 -21.41 10.88
C ASN A 252 -24.72 -20.37 10.71
N ALA A 253 -25.05 -19.09 10.92
CA ALA A 253 -24.08 -18.01 10.83
C ALA A 253 -22.94 -18.17 11.85
N LYS A 254 -21.73 -17.80 11.44
CA LYS A 254 -20.54 -17.84 12.30
C LYS A 254 -20.52 -16.61 13.21
N THR A 255 -19.90 -16.75 14.39
CA THR A 255 -19.65 -15.60 15.27
C THR A 255 -18.51 -14.73 14.72
N LEU A 256 -18.60 -13.41 14.92
CA LEU A 256 -17.58 -12.49 14.46
C LEU A 256 -16.21 -12.74 15.10
N PRO A 257 -15.11 -12.75 14.31
CA PRO A 257 -13.77 -12.94 14.84
C PRO A 257 -13.37 -11.76 15.73
N GLY A 258 -12.93 -12.05 16.96
CA GLY A 258 -12.46 -11.04 17.92
C GLY A 258 -13.56 -10.18 18.56
N ARG A 259 -14.85 -10.42 18.27
CA ARG A 259 -15.99 -9.70 18.86
C ARG A 259 -17.11 -10.68 19.24
N THR A 260 -16.99 -11.31 20.40
CA THR A 260 -17.95 -12.31 20.88
C THR A 260 -19.30 -11.73 21.32
N ASN A 261 -19.36 -10.43 21.64
CA ASN A 261 -20.56 -9.79 22.17
C ASN A 261 -21.39 -9.04 21.11
N ALA A 262 -20.87 -8.96 19.87
CA ALA A 262 -21.54 -8.31 18.76
C ALA A 262 -22.13 -9.39 17.85
N VAL A 263 -23.45 -9.41 17.72
CA VAL A 263 -24.18 -10.33 16.84
C VAL A 263 -24.91 -9.49 15.80
N MET A 264 -24.60 -9.73 14.53
CA MET A 264 -25.25 -9.02 13.42
C MET A 264 -26.54 -9.75 13.06
N HIS A 265 -27.66 -9.02 13.08
CA HIS A 265 -28.97 -9.55 12.71
C HIS A 265 -29.34 -9.14 11.28
N GLU A 266 -29.90 -10.07 10.51
CA GLU A 266 -30.27 -9.84 9.11
C GLU A 266 -31.22 -8.64 8.92
N GLU A 267 -32.16 -8.44 9.86
CA GLU A 267 -33.11 -7.32 9.85
C GLU A 267 -32.46 -5.92 9.96
N ASP A 268 -31.29 -5.84 10.58
CA ASP A 268 -30.57 -4.58 10.84
C ASP A 268 -29.41 -4.35 9.87
N CYS A 269 -29.18 -5.31 8.98
CA CYS A 269 -28.05 -5.35 8.07
C CYS A 269 -28.43 -4.83 6.68
N ILE A 270 -27.59 -3.92 6.17
CA ILE A 270 -27.64 -3.44 4.78
C ILE A 270 -26.35 -3.80 4.06
N PRO A 271 -26.34 -3.91 2.72
CA PRO A 271 -25.11 -4.07 1.96
C PRO A 271 -24.08 -3.00 2.32
N ALA A 272 -22.82 -3.40 2.53
CA ALA A 272 -21.79 -2.48 3.02
C ALA A 272 -21.45 -1.36 2.02
N ALA A 273 -21.53 -1.67 0.72
CA ALA A 273 -21.35 -0.76 -0.39
C ALA A 273 -22.34 -1.12 -1.52
N PRO A 274 -22.69 -0.17 -2.41
CA PRO A 274 -23.42 -0.48 -3.64
C PRO A 274 -22.52 -1.28 -4.60
N PRO A 275 -23.08 -1.88 -5.66
CA PRO A 275 -22.30 -2.60 -6.67
C PRO A 275 -21.18 -1.73 -7.26
N ALA A 276 -20.02 -2.31 -7.54
CA ALA A 276 -18.87 -1.58 -8.10
C ALA A 276 -19.17 -0.95 -9.47
N GLU A 277 -20.02 -1.62 -10.27
CA GLU A 277 -20.52 -1.14 -11.57
C GLU A 277 -21.10 0.27 -11.49
N THR A 278 -21.79 0.61 -10.38
CA THR A 278 -22.40 1.92 -10.18
C THR A 278 -21.36 3.04 -10.27
N PHE A 279 -20.15 2.83 -9.75
CA PHE A 279 -19.07 3.82 -9.78
C PHE A 279 -18.34 3.84 -11.12
N TYR A 280 -18.08 2.68 -11.72
CA TYR A 280 -17.42 2.60 -13.02
C TYR A 280 -18.27 3.23 -14.13
N MET A 281 -19.55 2.88 -14.20
CA MET A 281 -20.48 3.45 -15.17
C MET A 281 -20.67 4.94 -14.95
N LYS A 282 -20.65 5.41 -13.70
CA LYS A 282 -20.63 6.84 -13.39
C LYS A 282 -19.41 7.54 -13.98
N ILE A 283 -18.22 6.95 -13.90
CA ILE A 283 -17.02 7.52 -14.52
C ILE A 283 -17.14 7.57 -16.05
N LEU A 284 -17.57 6.47 -16.67
CA LEU A 284 -17.66 6.37 -18.13
C LEU A 284 -18.66 7.37 -18.73
N THR A 285 -19.79 7.57 -18.04
CA THR A 285 -20.87 8.48 -18.44
C THR A 285 -20.63 9.94 -18.06
N THR A 286 -19.72 10.23 -17.12
CA THR A 286 -19.36 11.61 -16.73
C THR A 286 -18.75 12.37 -17.90
N THR A 287 -19.21 13.61 -18.14
CA THR A 287 -18.63 14.50 -19.16
C THR A 287 -17.59 15.42 -18.53
N GLY A 288 -16.45 15.58 -19.20
CA GLY A 288 -15.30 16.36 -18.71
C GLY A 288 -14.09 15.54 -18.26
N PHE A 289 -14.21 14.21 -18.16
CA PHE A 289 -13.06 13.33 -17.95
C PHE A 289 -12.27 13.09 -19.23
N THR A 290 -10.96 12.89 -19.06
CA THR A 290 -10.03 12.63 -20.17
C THR A 290 -10.20 11.22 -20.72
N ALA A 291 -9.75 10.97 -21.96
CA ALA A 291 -9.81 9.64 -22.56
C ALA A 291 -9.08 8.60 -21.69
N LYS A 292 -7.91 8.95 -21.15
CA LYS A 292 -7.15 8.11 -20.24
C LYS A 292 -7.93 7.75 -18.98
N GLN A 293 -8.60 8.70 -18.34
CA GLN A 293 -9.41 8.44 -17.14
C GLN A 293 -10.56 7.48 -17.43
N LYS A 294 -11.25 7.66 -18.57
CA LYS A 294 -12.32 6.74 -18.98
C LYS A 294 -11.79 5.35 -19.29
N ILE A 295 -10.67 5.25 -19.98
CA ILE A 295 -9.99 3.98 -20.26
C ILE A 295 -9.53 3.30 -18.97
N ASP A 296 -8.99 4.04 -18.00
CA ASP A 296 -8.59 3.52 -16.69
C ASP A 296 -9.77 2.86 -15.97
N ALA A 297 -10.94 3.51 -15.99
CA ALA A 297 -12.17 2.98 -15.41
C ALA A 297 -12.71 1.77 -16.20
N ALA A 298 -12.73 1.84 -17.54
CA ALA A 298 -13.21 0.75 -18.38
C ALA A 298 -12.35 -0.52 -18.23
N LEU A 299 -11.02 -0.37 -18.23
CA LEU A 299 -10.10 -1.48 -18.04
C LEU A 299 -10.21 -2.08 -16.64
N ALA A 300 -10.29 -1.25 -15.59
CA ALA A 300 -10.47 -1.74 -14.23
C ALA A 300 -11.81 -2.49 -14.07
N TYR A 301 -12.88 -1.98 -14.67
CA TYR A 301 -14.17 -2.66 -14.65
C TYR A 301 -14.15 -3.99 -15.43
N ALA A 302 -13.51 -4.02 -16.60
CA ALA A 302 -13.33 -5.23 -17.38
C ALA A 302 -12.51 -6.29 -16.60
N ASP A 303 -11.44 -5.89 -15.93
CA ASP A 303 -10.62 -6.77 -15.09
C ASP A 303 -11.43 -7.35 -13.92
N TYR A 304 -12.32 -6.56 -13.32
CA TYR A 304 -13.24 -7.02 -12.28
C TYR A 304 -14.29 -8.02 -12.81
N LEU A 305 -14.85 -7.78 -14.00
CA LEU A 305 -15.77 -8.71 -14.66
C LEU A 305 -15.08 -10.04 -15.02
N ASP A 306 -13.83 -9.97 -15.49
CA ASP A 306 -12.95 -11.12 -15.70
C ASP A 306 -12.76 -11.93 -14.41
N PHE A 307 -12.46 -11.24 -13.30
CA PHE A 307 -12.32 -11.85 -11.99
C PHE A 307 -13.62 -12.53 -11.52
N LYS A 308 -14.78 -11.98 -11.90
CA LYS A 308 -16.10 -12.59 -11.66
C LYS A 308 -16.41 -13.81 -12.52
N GLY A 309 -15.60 -14.08 -13.54
CA GLY A 309 -15.86 -15.12 -14.54
C GLY A 309 -16.90 -14.71 -15.58
N LEU A 310 -17.23 -13.41 -15.68
CA LEU A 310 -18.15 -12.86 -16.67
C LEU A 310 -17.37 -12.42 -17.93
N GLY A 311 -16.70 -13.38 -18.58
CA GLY A 311 -15.78 -13.11 -19.68
C GLY A 311 -16.43 -12.40 -20.89
N ALA A 312 -17.66 -12.73 -21.25
CA ALA A 312 -18.34 -12.08 -22.38
C ALA A 312 -18.57 -10.58 -22.14
N THR A 313 -19.10 -10.21 -20.97
CA THR A 313 -19.32 -8.81 -20.62
C THR A 313 -18.01 -8.05 -20.39
N ALA A 314 -16.97 -8.74 -19.90
CA ALA A 314 -15.63 -8.16 -19.83
C ALA A 314 -15.10 -7.83 -21.24
N GLY A 315 -15.31 -8.74 -22.20
CA GLY A 315 -15.00 -8.52 -23.62
C GLY A 315 -15.66 -7.27 -24.18
N ASP A 316 -16.96 -7.09 -23.94
CA ASP A 316 -17.70 -5.89 -24.36
C ASP A 316 -17.10 -4.60 -23.75
N MET A 317 -16.67 -4.65 -22.48
CA MET A 317 -16.00 -3.52 -21.83
C MET A 317 -14.62 -3.23 -22.41
N TYR A 318 -13.83 -4.24 -22.79
CA TYR A 318 -12.56 -4.03 -23.50
C TYR A 318 -12.78 -3.47 -24.90
N THR A 319 -13.82 -3.89 -25.62
CA THR A 319 -14.20 -3.30 -26.91
C THR A 319 -14.60 -1.84 -26.74
N TRP A 320 -15.38 -1.50 -25.70
CA TRP A 320 -15.72 -0.12 -25.42
C TRP A 320 -14.48 0.72 -25.06
N ALA A 321 -13.54 0.17 -24.29
CA ALA A 321 -12.26 0.82 -24.02
C ALA A 321 -11.45 1.06 -25.32
N MET A 322 -11.50 0.12 -26.26
CA MET A 322 -10.87 0.23 -27.58
C MET A 322 -11.48 1.36 -28.39
N ASP A 323 -12.81 1.48 -28.40
CA ASP A 323 -13.51 2.56 -29.10
C ASP A 323 -13.16 3.94 -28.52
N ILE A 324 -13.07 4.05 -27.19
CA ILE A 324 -12.63 5.29 -26.53
C ILE A 324 -11.18 5.61 -26.94
N ALA A 325 -10.28 4.63 -26.93
CA ALA A 325 -8.89 4.83 -27.33
C ALA A 325 -8.74 5.22 -28.81
N ALA A 326 -9.52 4.58 -29.68
CA ALA A 326 -9.55 4.86 -31.12
C ALA A 326 -10.10 6.26 -31.42
N SER A 327 -11.13 6.70 -30.69
CA SER A 327 -11.70 8.05 -30.83
C SER A 327 -10.74 9.17 -30.43
N GLY A 328 -9.73 8.87 -29.60
CA GLY A 328 -8.71 9.82 -29.16
C GLY A 328 -7.62 10.11 -30.19
N LEU A 329 -7.60 9.40 -31.32
CA LEU A 329 -6.57 9.57 -32.36
C LEU A 329 -6.85 10.82 -33.22
N PRO A 330 -5.81 11.57 -33.63
CA PRO A 330 -5.96 12.72 -34.51
C PRO A 330 -6.19 12.33 -35.99
N TYR A 331 -6.09 11.04 -36.31
CA TYR A 331 -6.24 10.48 -37.66
C TYR A 331 -7.20 9.28 -37.61
N ASP A 332 -7.55 8.76 -38.79
CA ASP A 332 -8.47 7.62 -38.93
C ASP A 332 -7.94 6.35 -38.23
N ALA A 333 -8.68 5.86 -37.24
CA ALA A 333 -8.31 4.72 -36.41
C ALA A 333 -8.09 3.43 -37.20
N ALA A 334 -8.82 3.23 -38.30
CA ALA A 334 -8.72 2.02 -39.13
C ALA A 334 -7.32 1.84 -39.77
N ARG A 335 -6.53 2.92 -39.84
CA ARG A 335 -5.14 2.90 -40.35
C ARG A 335 -4.16 2.32 -39.34
N VAL A 336 -4.45 2.39 -38.04
CA VAL A 336 -3.51 2.04 -36.97
C VAL A 336 -3.97 0.83 -36.16
N VAL A 337 -5.27 0.60 -36.02
CA VAL A 337 -5.80 -0.57 -35.30
C VAL A 337 -6.95 -1.19 -36.07
N ASP A 338 -7.05 -2.51 -35.99
CA ASP A 338 -8.30 -3.20 -36.22
C ASP A 338 -9.09 -3.21 -34.89
N THR A 339 -10.15 -2.40 -34.80
CA THR A 339 -10.92 -2.22 -33.56
C THR A 339 -11.60 -3.50 -33.08
N THR A 340 -11.83 -4.46 -33.98
CA THR A 340 -12.48 -5.74 -33.64
C THR A 340 -11.51 -6.72 -32.99
N THR A 341 -10.29 -6.80 -33.51
CA THR A 341 -9.27 -7.75 -33.04
C THR A 341 -8.27 -7.13 -32.07
N GLY A 342 -8.18 -5.79 -32.02
CA GLY A 342 -7.16 -5.05 -31.27
C GLY A 342 -5.75 -5.17 -31.83
N VAL A 343 -5.58 -5.72 -33.04
CA VAL A 343 -4.26 -5.87 -33.67
C VAL A 343 -3.81 -4.54 -34.27
N LEU A 344 -2.59 -4.12 -33.94
CA LEU A 344 -2.02 -2.87 -34.41
C LEU A 344 -1.38 -3.02 -35.79
N LYS A 345 -1.73 -2.10 -36.70
CA LYS A 345 -1.17 -1.97 -38.05
C LYS A 345 0.06 -1.06 -37.98
N ASN A 346 1.24 -1.66 -38.01
CA ASN A 346 2.48 -0.89 -38.02
C ASN A 346 2.83 -0.44 -39.46
N ASN A 347 2.32 0.73 -39.85
CA ASN A 347 2.50 1.32 -41.17
C ASN A 347 3.68 2.31 -41.26
N GLY A 348 4.42 2.50 -40.16
CA GLY A 348 5.59 3.39 -40.08
C GLY A 348 5.32 4.90 -40.18
N LYS A 349 4.13 5.32 -40.61
CA LYS A 349 3.72 6.74 -40.73
C LYS A 349 2.88 7.21 -39.55
N ASP A 350 1.89 6.40 -39.16
CA ASP A 350 0.95 6.70 -38.08
C ASP A 350 1.30 5.81 -36.87
N ALA A 351 1.69 6.43 -35.75
CA ALA A 351 2.13 5.73 -34.55
C ALA A 351 1.00 5.57 -33.53
N ALA A 352 0.84 4.37 -32.98
CA ALA A 352 -0.17 4.08 -31.96
C ALA A 352 -0.02 4.97 -30.70
N SER A 353 -1.14 5.44 -30.16
CA SER A 353 -1.18 6.21 -28.91
C SER A 353 -0.89 5.33 -27.69
N ASP A 354 -0.52 5.95 -26.57
CA ASP A 354 -0.26 5.25 -25.30
C ASP A 354 -1.51 4.50 -24.81
N ASN A 355 -2.67 5.16 -24.88
CA ASN A 355 -3.97 4.58 -24.58
C ASN A 355 -4.24 3.34 -25.43
N LEU A 356 -3.97 3.39 -26.74
CA LEU A 356 -4.20 2.28 -27.65
C LEU A 356 -3.28 1.10 -27.36
N LEU A 357 -1.99 1.34 -27.10
CA LEU A 357 -1.04 0.29 -26.72
C LEU A 357 -1.47 -0.39 -25.42
N ARG A 358 -1.96 0.38 -24.44
CA ARG A 358 -2.42 -0.13 -23.16
C ARG A 358 -3.70 -0.97 -23.28
N VAL A 359 -4.73 -0.47 -23.97
CA VAL A 359 -5.98 -1.21 -24.17
C VAL A 359 -5.73 -2.49 -24.98
N SER A 360 -4.93 -2.42 -26.05
CA SER A 360 -4.58 -3.60 -26.84
C SER A 360 -3.85 -4.66 -25.99
N THR A 361 -2.95 -4.23 -25.10
CA THR A 361 -2.26 -5.14 -24.16
C THR A 361 -3.25 -5.80 -23.20
N ALA A 362 -4.20 -5.05 -22.64
CA ALA A 362 -5.20 -5.59 -21.72
C ALA A 362 -6.17 -6.56 -22.43
N LEU A 363 -6.62 -6.23 -23.64
CA LEU A 363 -7.43 -7.10 -24.48
C LEU A 363 -6.71 -8.41 -24.83
N ALA A 364 -5.39 -8.36 -25.08
CA ALA A 364 -4.59 -9.56 -25.31
C ALA A 364 -4.54 -10.47 -24.07
N VAL A 365 -4.42 -9.89 -22.86
CA VAL A 365 -4.48 -10.65 -21.61
C VAL A 365 -5.85 -11.31 -21.43
N HIS A 366 -6.93 -10.59 -21.73
CA HIS A 366 -8.29 -11.13 -21.69
C HIS A 366 -8.47 -12.33 -22.64
N ASN A 367 -8.07 -12.18 -23.90
CA ASN A 367 -8.12 -13.28 -24.88
C ASN A 367 -7.28 -14.50 -24.44
N ALA A 368 -6.11 -14.25 -23.82
CA ALA A 368 -5.28 -15.31 -23.27
C ALA A 368 -5.97 -16.06 -22.11
N LYS A 369 -6.70 -15.35 -21.23
CA LYS A 369 -7.47 -15.97 -20.14
C LYS A 369 -8.66 -16.79 -20.63
N ILE A 370 -9.36 -16.32 -21.67
CA ILE A 370 -10.47 -17.06 -22.30
C ILE A 370 -9.97 -18.31 -23.03
N GLY A 371 -8.70 -18.33 -23.43
CA GLY A 371 -8.05 -19.45 -24.10
C GLY A 371 -7.85 -19.26 -25.61
N ASP A 372 -8.17 -18.09 -26.15
CA ASP A 372 -7.81 -17.74 -27.53
C ASP A 372 -6.37 -17.22 -27.61
N LEU A 373 -5.44 -18.17 -27.52
CA LEU A 373 -4.02 -17.91 -27.53
C LEU A 373 -3.52 -17.37 -28.87
N SER A 374 -4.26 -17.62 -29.96
CA SER A 374 -3.87 -17.22 -31.32
C SER A 374 -4.04 -15.72 -31.52
N THR A 375 -5.19 -15.16 -31.13
CA THR A 375 -5.45 -13.73 -31.21
C THR A 375 -4.62 -12.97 -30.18
N ALA A 376 -4.49 -13.50 -28.95
CA ALA A 376 -3.63 -12.91 -27.92
C ALA A 376 -2.18 -12.75 -28.41
N LEU A 377 -1.59 -13.78 -29.02
CA LEU A 377 -0.23 -13.72 -29.56
C LEU A 377 -0.11 -12.69 -30.70
N ALA A 378 -1.10 -12.64 -31.61
CA ALA A 378 -1.11 -11.65 -32.69
C ALA A 378 -1.15 -10.21 -32.15
N ILE A 379 -1.96 -9.95 -31.11
CA ILE A 379 -2.04 -8.63 -30.47
C ILE A 379 -0.72 -8.31 -29.76
N PHE A 380 -0.20 -9.19 -28.89
CA PHE A 380 1.05 -8.94 -28.15
C PHE A 380 2.24 -8.67 -29.08
N THR A 381 2.38 -9.45 -30.16
CA THR A 381 3.45 -9.24 -31.14
C THR A 381 3.28 -7.92 -31.90
N SER A 382 2.05 -7.53 -32.24
CA SER A 382 1.77 -6.23 -32.87
C SER A 382 2.11 -5.05 -31.95
N VAL A 383 1.77 -5.13 -30.66
CA VAL A 383 2.10 -4.13 -29.64
C VAL A 383 3.60 -4.03 -29.43
N LEU A 384 4.30 -5.17 -29.30
CA LEU A 384 5.75 -5.21 -29.17
C LEU A 384 6.44 -4.55 -30.37
N LYS A 385 5.98 -4.86 -31.59
CA LYS A 385 6.50 -4.25 -32.82
C LYS A 385 6.26 -2.74 -32.83
N ALA A 386 5.06 -2.29 -32.45
CA ALA A 386 4.71 -0.87 -32.38
C ALA A 386 5.61 -0.11 -31.38
N ARG A 387 5.83 -0.68 -30.18
CA ARG A 387 6.72 -0.10 -29.16
C ARG A 387 8.16 0.01 -29.64
N ARG A 388 8.68 -1.03 -30.30
CA ARG A 388 10.05 -1.03 -30.82
C ARG A 388 10.26 -0.02 -31.96
N SER A 389 9.21 0.35 -32.69
CA SER A 389 9.28 1.39 -33.73
C SER A 389 9.17 2.82 -33.21
N LEU A 390 8.96 3.04 -31.91
CA LEU A 390 8.88 4.38 -31.33
C LEU A 390 10.24 5.09 -31.36
N PRO A 391 10.26 6.42 -31.59
CA PRO A 391 11.49 7.18 -31.56
C PRO A 391 12.11 7.19 -30.15
N GLY A 392 13.43 7.12 -30.10
CA GLY A 392 14.20 7.29 -28.86
C GLY A 392 14.06 8.71 -28.30
N SER A 393 13.87 8.84 -26.99
CA SER A 393 14.02 10.13 -26.31
C SER A 393 15.48 10.58 -26.34
N ALA A 394 15.73 11.88 -26.52
CA ALA A 394 17.01 12.47 -26.16
C ALA A 394 17.30 12.20 -24.67
N PRO A 395 18.56 11.97 -24.27
CA PRO A 395 18.89 11.73 -22.88
C PRO A 395 18.41 12.90 -22.02
N PRO A 396 17.72 12.64 -20.90
CA PRO A 396 17.27 13.70 -20.01
C PRO A 396 18.49 14.51 -19.56
N LYS A 397 18.39 15.85 -19.63
CA LYS A 397 19.37 16.71 -18.97
C LYS A 397 19.34 16.35 -17.49
N PRO A 398 20.50 16.15 -16.84
CA PRO A 398 20.51 15.82 -15.42
C PRO A 398 19.83 16.96 -14.65
N SER A 399 18.61 16.71 -14.17
CA SER A 399 18.00 17.49 -13.10
C SER A 399 18.90 17.30 -11.89
N GLN A 400 19.34 18.42 -11.31
CA GLN A 400 20.01 18.41 -10.02
C GLN A 400 18.94 18.17 -8.94
N SER A 401 18.44 16.95 -8.80
CA SER A 401 17.76 16.58 -7.56
C SER A 401 18.81 16.26 -6.49
N ASN A 402 18.54 16.80 -5.31
CA ASN A 402 19.44 16.75 -4.18
C ASN A 402 19.73 15.30 -3.79
N LEU A 403 21.02 14.97 -3.71
CA LEU A 403 21.57 13.81 -3.01
C LEU A 403 20.74 13.49 -1.76
N GLU A 404 20.04 12.36 -1.76
CA GLU A 404 19.50 11.76 -0.55
C GLU A 404 20.68 11.37 0.35
N ARG A 405 21.03 12.30 1.22
CA ARG A 405 22.03 12.11 2.27
C ARG A 405 21.40 11.25 3.35
N GLY A 406 22.04 10.13 3.68
CA GLY A 406 21.56 9.13 4.63
C GLY A 406 20.94 9.74 5.89
N ASN A 407 19.70 9.34 6.17
CA ASN A 407 18.85 9.90 7.22
C ASN A 407 19.46 9.67 8.61
N LEU A 408 19.97 10.72 9.23
CA LEU A 408 20.12 10.76 10.69
C LEU A 408 18.72 10.93 11.32
N PRO A 409 18.44 10.38 12.52
CA PRO A 409 17.12 10.48 13.15
C PRO A 409 16.63 11.93 13.37
N PHE A 410 17.56 12.89 13.48
CA PHE A 410 17.24 14.32 13.56
C PHE A 410 16.84 14.93 12.21
N ASP A 411 17.34 14.40 11.08
CA ASP A 411 16.98 14.89 9.75
C ASP A 411 15.51 14.60 9.43
N ASN A 412 14.97 13.47 9.87
CA ASN A 412 13.55 13.13 9.71
C ASN A 412 12.64 14.12 10.46
N PHE A 413 13.03 14.55 11.66
CA PHE A 413 12.26 15.54 12.42
C PHE A 413 12.35 16.94 11.78
N VAL A 414 13.54 17.34 11.31
CA VAL A 414 13.72 18.60 10.58
C VAL A 414 12.97 18.60 9.25
N GLN A 415 12.93 17.48 8.53
CA GLN A 415 12.15 17.32 7.32
C GLN A 415 10.63 17.38 7.60
N LYS A 416 10.12 16.72 8.64
CA LYS A 416 8.71 16.84 9.04
C LYS A 416 8.32 18.28 9.36
N ILE A 417 9.18 19.01 10.08
CA ILE A 417 8.96 20.43 10.34
C ILE A 417 9.02 21.26 9.06
N LYS A 418 9.97 20.99 8.15
CA LYS A 418 10.08 21.69 6.88
C LYS A 418 8.84 21.48 6.00
N ASN A 419 8.34 20.26 5.92
CA ASN A 419 7.12 19.92 5.18
C ASN A 419 5.90 20.64 5.78
N MET A 420 5.86 20.90 7.08
CA MET A 420 4.81 21.72 7.70
C MET A 420 4.75 23.18 7.21
N PHE A 421 5.88 23.73 6.73
CA PHE A 421 5.98 25.14 6.32
C PHE A 421 6.07 25.34 4.80
N VAL A 422 6.19 24.26 4.02
CA VAL A 422 6.21 24.31 2.55
C VAL A 422 4.90 23.70 2.07
N PRO A 423 4.01 24.45 1.41
CA PRO A 423 2.75 23.88 0.95
C PRO A 423 3.00 22.82 -0.14
N SER A 424 2.24 21.72 -0.09
CA SER A 424 2.25 20.76 -1.20
C SER A 424 1.76 21.43 -2.49
N VAL A 425 2.43 21.15 -3.61
CA VAL A 425 2.01 21.63 -4.93
C VAL A 425 1.26 20.50 -5.63
N TYR A 426 0.03 20.79 -6.07
CA TYR A 426 -0.74 19.83 -6.84
C TYR A 426 -0.02 19.55 -8.18
N PRO A 427 0.17 18.28 -8.58
CA PRO A 427 0.98 17.95 -9.74
C PRO A 427 0.34 18.52 -11.00
N SER A 428 1.18 18.88 -11.98
CA SER A 428 0.71 19.30 -13.30
C SER A 428 -0.13 18.22 -13.97
N ASP A 429 -1.02 18.66 -14.85
CA ASP A 429 -1.94 17.80 -15.59
C ASP A 429 -1.18 16.64 -16.25
N PRO A 430 -1.57 15.37 -15.99
CA PRO A 430 -0.95 14.23 -16.65
C PRO A 430 -1.30 14.21 -18.13
N SER A 431 -0.47 13.55 -18.94
CA SER A 431 -0.78 13.34 -20.36
C SER A 431 -2.08 12.55 -20.53
N ASP A 432 -2.93 13.01 -21.46
CA ASP A 432 -4.20 12.38 -21.85
C ASP A 432 -4.03 11.01 -22.51
N GLY A 433 -2.80 10.59 -22.85
CA GLY A 433 -2.48 9.30 -23.44
C GLY A 433 -2.86 9.14 -24.92
N ASN A 434 -3.38 10.20 -25.55
CA ASN A 434 -3.77 10.21 -26.97
C ASN A 434 -2.58 10.43 -27.92
N ALA A 435 -1.45 10.93 -27.41
CA ALA A 435 -0.21 11.04 -28.16
C ALA A 435 0.55 9.70 -28.15
N PRO A 436 1.36 9.41 -29.19
CA PRO A 436 2.29 8.28 -29.17
C PRO A 436 3.30 8.43 -28.03
N PRO A 437 3.60 7.37 -27.26
CA PRO A 437 4.61 7.44 -26.22
C PRO A 437 6.00 7.55 -26.83
N VAL A 438 6.93 8.14 -26.07
CA VAL A 438 8.34 8.23 -26.45
C VAL A 438 9.11 7.12 -25.75
N ARG A 439 10.08 6.52 -26.42
CA ARG A 439 10.93 5.49 -25.82
C ARG A 439 11.87 6.15 -24.80
N GLN A 440 11.58 5.98 -23.51
CA GLN A 440 12.30 6.54 -22.36
C GLN A 440 12.94 5.44 -21.50
N LEU A 441 13.69 5.83 -20.47
CA LEU A 441 14.15 4.91 -19.42
C LEU A 441 12.95 4.20 -18.78
N GLY A 442 13.01 2.88 -18.66
CA GLY A 442 11.91 2.02 -18.21
C GLY A 442 11.01 1.48 -19.32
N SER A 443 10.99 2.07 -20.52
CA SER A 443 10.24 1.51 -21.66
C SER A 443 10.70 0.10 -22.08
N PRO A 444 12.00 -0.28 -21.99
CA PRO A 444 12.42 -1.67 -22.23
C PRO A 444 11.82 -2.67 -21.23
N CYS A 445 11.50 -2.26 -20.00
CA CYS A 445 10.85 -3.15 -19.04
C CYS A 445 9.40 -3.48 -19.45
N GLU A 446 8.69 -2.54 -20.08
CA GLU A 446 7.36 -2.81 -20.65
C GLU A 446 7.45 -3.77 -21.85
N GLU A 447 8.50 -3.66 -22.68
CA GLU A 447 8.79 -4.63 -23.74
C GLU A 447 9.09 -6.01 -23.16
N ALA A 448 9.88 -6.10 -22.09
CA ALA A 448 10.17 -7.35 -21.39
C ALA A 448 8.90 -8.00 -20.82
N GLY A 449 7.96 -7.21 -20.28
CA GLY A 449 6.65 -7.71 -19.86
C GLY A 449 5.88 -8.37 -21.01
N LEU A 450 5.82 -7.72 -22.18
CA LEU A 450 5.18 -8.28 -23.38
C LEU A 450 5.90 -9.55 -23.87
N MET A 451 7.23 -9.55 -23.87
CA MET A 451 8.03 -10.72 -24.25
C MET A 451 7.79 -11.91 -23.33
N THR A 452 7.57 -11.67 -22.03
CA THR A 452 7.23 -12.71 -21.06
C THR A 452 5.90 -13.36 -21.43
N TYR A 453 4.85 -12.58 -21.72
CA TYR A 453 3.55 -13.13 -22.18
C TYR A 453 3.68 -13.90 -23.49
N ILE A 454 4.41 -13.37 -24.48
CA ILE A 454 4.66 -14.07 -25.75
C ILE A 454 5.39 -15.40 -25.50
N GLY A 455 6.39 -15.40 -24.61
CA GLY A 455 7.13 -16.60 -24.21
C GLY A 455 6.22 -17.66 -23.59
N GLU A 456 5.31 -17.27 -22.69
CA GLU A 456 4.32 -18.17 -22.08
C GLU A 456 3.43 -18.83 -23.12
N ILE A 457 2.85 -18.03 -24.02
CA ILE A 457 1.96 -18.53 -25.06
C ILE A 457 2.71 -19.48 -26.00
N LEU A 458 3.91 -19.12 -26.45
CA LEU A 458 4.73 -19.97 -27.31
C LEU A 458 5.14 -21.27 -26.64
N TYR A 459 5.50 -21.21 -25.36
CA TYR A 459 5.86 -22.38 -24.57
C TYR A 459 4.68 -23.36 -24.43
N ALA A 460 3.47 -22.83 -24.22
CA ALA A 460 2.26 -23.62 -24.07
C ALA A 460 1.74 -24.21 -25.39
N THR A 461 1.91 -23.52 -26.52
CA THR A 461 1.23 -23.86 -27.78
C THR A 461 2.11 -24.51 -28.84
N SER A 462 3.28 -23.95 -29.13
CA SER A 462 4.03 -24.27 -30.36
C SER A 462 5.37 -24.93 -30.08
N SER A 463 6.23 -24.28 -29.30
CA SER A 463 7.59 -24.74 -29.03
C SER A 463 8.04 -24.31 -27.64
N ARG A 464 8.27 -25.31 -26.78
CA ARG A 464 8.77 -25.11 -25.41
C ARG A 464 10.13 -24.42 -25.40
N GLU A 465 11.05 -24.80 -26.28
CA GLU A 465 12.37 -24.18 -26.32
C GLU A 465 12.33 -22.73 -26.82
N THR A 466 11.47 -22.44 -27.81
CA THR A 466 11.30 -21.08 -28.32
C THR A 466 10.65 -20.19 -27.28
N GLY A 467 9.56 -20.62 -26.65
CA GLY A 467 8.92 -19.87 -25.57
C GLY A 467 9.87 -19.59 -24.40
N LEU A 468 10.67 -20.58 -24.01
CA LEU A 468 11.70 -20.42 -22.98
C LEU A 468 12.76 -19.37 -23.38
N ALA A 469 13.20 -19.36 -24.64
CA ALA A 469 14.17 -18.38 -25.12
C ALA A 469 13.61 -16.94 -25.04
N TRP A 470 12.36 -16.73 -25.44
CA TRP A 470 11.69 -15.42 -25.29
C TRP A 470 11.63 -14.95 -23.83
N THR A 471 11.32 -15.86 -22.90
CA THR A 471 11.29 -15.52 -21.46
C THR A 471 12.68 -15.19 -20.91
N ARG A 472 13.74 -15.87 -21.39
CA ARG A 472 15.14 -15.55 -21.02
C ARG A 472 15.53 -14.15 -21.48
N ASP A 473 15.26 -13.84 -22.75
CA ASP A 473 15.55 -12.53 -23.33
C ASP A 473 14.77 -11.42 -22.60
N ALA A 474 13.53 -11.70 -22.20
CA ALA A 474 12.74 -10.77 -21.39
C ALA A 474 13.40 -10.46 -20.03
N VAL A 475 13.85 -11.49 -19.32
CA VAL A 475 14.56 -11.34 -18.04
C VAL A 475 15.86 -10.56 -18.22
N ASP A 476 16.63 -10.86 -19.27
CA ASP A 476 17.88 -10.14 -19.57
C ASP A 476 17.65 -8.65 -19.81
N ILE A 477 16.64 -8.31 -20.61
CA ILE A 477 16.26 -6.91 -20.88
C ILE A 477 15.85 -6.20 -19.59
N ALA A 478 14.94 -6.80 -18.81
CA ALA A 478 14.47 -6.20 -17.57
C ALA A 478 15.58 -6.04 -16.51
N GLU A 479 16.50 -7.00 -16.41
CA GLU A 479 17.66 -6.92 -15.51
C GLU A 479 18.60 -5.78 -15.92
N SER A 480 18.93 -5.68 -17.21
CA SER A 480 19.82 -4.61 -17.70
C SER A 480 19.23 -3.22 -17.49
N GLU A 481 17.93 -3.04 -17.77
CA GLU A 481 17.26 -1.77 -17.63
C GLU A 481 17.12 -1.39 -16.15
N LEU A 482 16.84 -2.35 -15.26
CA LEU A 482 16.78 -2.11 -13.82
C LEU A 482 18.14 -1.65 -13.27
N LEU A 483 19.26 -2.18 -13.79
CA LEU A 483 20.60 -1.71 -13.43
C LEU A 483 20.87 -0.28 -13.90
N ASP A 484 20.39 0.08 -15.08
CA ASP A 484 20.53 1.44 -15.61
C ASP A 484 19.62 2.44 -14.90
N ILE A 485 18.40 2.03 -14.51
CA ILE A 485 17.52 2.80 -13.62
C ILE A 485 18.18 2.99 -12.26
N ALA A 486 18.76 1.94 -11.66
CA ALA A 486 19.40 2.05 -10.35
C ALA A 486 20.59 3.02 -10.32
N ARG A 487 21.21 3.30 -11.47
CA ARG A 487 22.26 4.32 -11.61
C ARG A 487 21.71 5.75 -11.67
N GLN A 488 20.41 5.91 -11.91
CA GLN A 488 19.74 7.21 -12.05
C GLN A 488 18.82 7.44 -10.84
N THR A 489 19.05 8.53 -10.10
CA THR A 489 18.43 8.79 -8.79
C THR A 489 16.93 9.15 -8.80
N GLU A 490 16.27 9.27 -9.95
CA GLU A 490 15.03 10.04 -10.05
C GLU A 490 13.74 9.24 -10.37
N THR A 491 13.73 7.91 -10.35
CA THR A 491 12.51 7.17 -10.79
C THR A 491 12.17 5.94 -9.95
N LEU A 492 11.68 6.16 -8.72
CA LEU A 492 11.20 5.07 -7.85
C LEU A 492 10.06 4.26 -8.49
N ASP A 493 9.09 4.92 -9.13
CA ASP A 493 7.93 4.25 -9.75
C ASP A 493 8.33 3.39 -10.98
N THR A 494 9.23 3.88 -11.83
CA THR A 494 9.72 3.08 -12.97
C THR A 494 10.56 1.90 -12.50
N ARG A 495 11.35 2.07 -11.44
CA ARG A 495 12.11 1.01 -10.79
C ARG A 495 11.18 -0.07 -10.26
N ASP A 496 10.13 0.32 -9.53
CA ASP A 496 9.16 -0.61 -8.96
C ASP A 496 8.44 -1.41 -10.07
N ARG A 497 7.97 -0.72 -11.11
CA ARG A 497 7.32 -1.39 -12.25
C ARG A 497 8.26 -2.31 -13.01
N CYS A 498 9.51 -1.90 -13.21
CA CYS A 498 10.51 -2.75 -13.85
C CYS A 498 10.87 -3.97 -12.98
N SER A 499 10.96 -3.78 -11.66
CA SER A 499 11.20 -4.88 -10.72
C SER A 499 10.07 -5.92 -10.75
N GLN A 500 8.82 -5.49 -10.91
CA GLN A 500 7.68 -6.38 -11.06
C GLN A 500 7.76 -7.19 -12.36
N CYS A 501 8.13 -6.56 -13.47
CA CYS A 501 8.32 -7.25 -14.76
C CYS A 501 9.43 -8.30 -14.66
N LEU A 502 10.57 -7.95 -14.05
CA LEU A 502 11.68 -8.88 -13.82
C LEU A 502 11.25 -10.06 -12.93
N LYS A 503 10.54 -9.78 -11.85
CA LYS A 503 10.00 -10.78 -10.93
C LYS A 503 9.10 -11.79 -11.64
N VAL A 504 8.12 -11.31 -12.40
CA VAL A 504 7.20 -12.17 -13.16
C VAL A 504 7.97 -13.00 -14.19
N GLY A 505 8.91 -12.38 -14.93
CA GLY A 505 9.77 -13.07 -15.89
C GLY A 505 10.58 -14.21 -15.26
N VAL A 506 11.23 -13.98 -14.11
CA VAL A 506 12.00 -15.00 -13.38
C VAL A 506 11.11 -16.11 -12.84
N GLN A 507 9.94 -15.78 -12.27
CA GLN A 507 8.99 -16.78 -11.76
C GLN A 507 8.45 -17.67 -12.88
N ASN A 508 8.13 -17.06 -14.02
CA ASN A 508 7.68 -17.78 -15.19
C ASN A 508 8.79 -18.68 -15.77
N TRP A 509 10.00 -18.16 -15.94
CA TRP A 509 11.16 -18.95 -16.37
C TRP A 509 11.41 -20.16 -15.47
N ARG A 510 11.35 -19.96 -14.14
CA ARG A 510 11.44 -21.04 -13.16
C ARG A 510 10.37 -22.11 -13.38
N THR A 511 9.13 -21.70 -13.59
CA THR A 511 8.00 -22.61 -13.81
C THR A 511 8.19 -23.43 -15.09
N MET A 512 8.57 -22.78 -16.20
CA MET A 512 8.87 -23.44 -17.47
C MET A 512 10.00 -24.48 -17.34
N VAL A 513 11.09 -24.12 -16.65
CA VAL A 513 12.23 -25.03 -16.45
C VAL A 513 11.87 -26.18 -15.53
N HIS A 514 11.10 -25.93 -14.47
CA HIS A 514 10.62 -27.00 -13.59
C HIS A 514 9.77 -28.03 -14.36
N ASN A 515 8.89 -27.58 -15.26
CA ASN A 515 8.12 -28.44 -16.14
C ASN A 515 9.00 -29.24 -17.12
N LEU A 516 10.12 -28.65 -17.59
CA LEU A 516 11.09 -29.35 -18.42
C LEU A 516 11.91 -30.39 -17.64
N ILE A 517 12.29 -30.09 -16.38
CA ILE A 517 12.99 -31.05 -15.51
C ILE A 517 12.10 -32.25 -15.19
N THR A 518 10.84 -32.00 -14.81
CA THR A 518 9.88 -33.07 -14.48
C THR A 518 9.61 -33.97 -15.69
N SER A 519 9.38 -33.39 -16.87
CA SER A 519 9.21 -34.17 -18.11
C SER A 519 10.49 -34.90 -18.54
N ALA A 520 11.67 -34.30 -18.36
CA ALA A 520 12.95 -34.95 -18.64
C ALA A 520 13.25 -36.12 -17.69
N ARG A 521 12.88 -36.01 -16.40
CA ARG A 521 12.98 -37.10 -15.42
C ARG A 521 12.11 -38.28 -15.81
N ALA A 522 10.84 -38.05 -16.12
CA ALA A 522 9.94 -39.11 -16.58
C ALA A 522 10.47 -39.79 -17.85
N ALA A 523 10.95 -39.01 -18.84
CA ALA A 523 11.51 -39.56 -20.07
C ALA A 523 12.83 -40.34 -19.85
N GLU A 524 13.65 -39.94 -18.87
CA GLU A 524 14.84 -40.70 -18.46
C GLU A 524 14.46 -42.04 -17.83
N GLU A 525 13.52 -42.05 -16.88
CA GLU A 525 13.04 -43.28 -16.22
C GLU A 525 12.47 -44.28 -17.23
N GLU A 526 11.65 -43.80 -18.17
CA GLU A 526 11.14 -44.62 -19.27
C GLU A 526 12.26 -45.15 -20.17
N ALA A 527 13.23 -44.30 -20.54
CA ALA A 527 14.34 -44.70 -21.38
C ALA A 527 15.26 -45.73 -20.69
N VAL A 528 15.50 -45.59 -19.38
CA VAL A 528 16.26 -46.54 -18.56
C VAL A 528 15.50 -47.86 -18.46
N ALA A 529 14.19 -47.84 -18.17
CA ALA A 529 13.37 -49.04 -18.13
C ALA A 529 13.31 -49.79 -19.47
N GLN A 530 13.30 -49.06 -20.59
CA GLN A 530 13.35 -49.63 -21.94
C GLN A 530 14.77 -50.06 -22.37
N SER A 531 15.82 -49.49 -21.78
CA SER A 531 17.20 -49.79 -22.15
C SER A 531 17.59 -51.25 -21.92
N GLY A 532 17.02 -51.89 -20.90
CA GLY A 532 17.20 -53.33 -20.63
C GLY A 532 16.45 -54.26 -21.59
N LYS A 533 15.53 -53.74 -22.41
CA LYS A 533 14.73 -54.51 -23.38
C LYS A 533 15.19 -54.31 -24.83
N ALA A 534 16.08 -53.36 -25.10
CA ALA A 534 16.52 -52.99 -26.45
C ALA A 534 17.85 -53.67 -26.82
N TRP A 535 17.86 -54.47 -27.89
CA TRP A 535 19.01 -55.25 -28.36
C TRP A 535 20.18 -54.39 -28.89
N PHE A 536 19.91 -53.15 -29.34
CA PHE A 536 20.96 -52.22 -29.77
C PHE A 536 20.56 -50.76 -29.49
N GLY A 537 21.51 -49.94 -28.99
CA GLY A 537 21.33 -48.49 -28.82
C GLY A 537 20.54 -48.02 -27.58
N GLY A 538 19.96 -48.92 -26.78
CA GLY A 538 19.17 -48.58 -25.58
C GLY A 538 19.94 -47.74 -24.54
N ALA A 539 21.17 -48.12 -24.23
CA ALA A 539 22.03 -47.39 -23.29
C ALA A 539 22.42 -45.99 -23.79
N SER A 540 22.63 -45.84 -25.10
CA SER A 540 22.93 -44.53 -25.71
C SER A 540 21.71 -43.59 -25.64
N LYS A 541 20.50 -44.11 -25.85
CA LYS A 541 19.25 -43.34 -25.73
C LYS A 541 19.00 -42.89 -24.29
N ALA A 542 19.22 -43.77 -23.30
CA ALA A 542 19.13 -43.42 -21.89
C ALA A 542 20.15 -42.34 -21.51
N ALA A 543 21.40 -42.47 -21.92
CA ALA A 543 22.45 -41.46 -21.66
C ALA A 543 22.12 -40.08 -22.25
N LYS A 544 21.52 -40.03 -23.45
CA LYS A 544 21.03 -38.78 -24.05
C LYS A 544 19.94 -38.13 -23.18
N LYS A 545 18.98 -38.91 -22.68
CA LYS A 545 17.91 -38.39 -21.79
C LYS A 545 18.44 -37.93 -20.44
N THR A 546 19.42 -38.62 -19.87
CA THR A 546 20.15 -38.14 -18.68
C THR A 546 20.86 -36.82 -18.95
N SER A 547 21.50 -36.64 -20.12
CA SER A 547 22.16 -35.38 -20.47
C SER A 547 21.17 -34.22 -20.64
N GLU A 548 19.99 -34.50 -21.17
CA GLU A 548 18.90 -33.54 -21.33
C GLU A 548 18.37 -33.08 -19.97
N ARG A 549 18.15 -33.99 -19.02
CA ARG A 549 17.79 -33.62 -17.64
C ARG A 549 18.87 -32.73 -17.01
N LYS A 550 20.15 -33.12 -17.12
CA LYS A 550 21.26 -32.34 -16.56
C LYS A 550 21.36 -30.92 -17.15
N ARG A 551 21.02 -30.74 -18.43
CA ARG A 551 20.91 -29.42 -19.06
C ARG A 551 19.88 -28.55 -18.34
N TRP A 552 18.68 -29.08 -18.07
CA TRP A 552 17.62 -28.32 -17.39
C TRP A 552 17.91 -28.10 -15.89
N GLU A 553 18.61 -29.02 -15.23
CA GLU A 553 19.08 -28.79 -13.85
C GLU A 553 20.16 -27.70 -13.79
N ALA A 554 21.05 -27.64 -14.79
CA ALA A 554 22.00 -26.53 -14.91
C ALA A 554 21.29 -25.19 -15.12
N GLU A 555 20.20 -25.20 -15.89
CA GLU A 555 19.34 -24.04 -16.10
C GLU A 555 18.69 -23.54 -14.80
N GLU A 556 18.17 -24.45 -13.97
CA GLU A 556 17.60 -24.13 -12.66
C GLU A 556 18.63 -23.45 -11.74
N MET A 557 19.90 -23.89 -11.78
CA MET A 557 20.98 -23.24 -11.02
C MET A 557 21.24 -21.79 -11.48
N ILE A 558 21.10 -21.50 -12.77
CA ILE A 558 21.25 -20.13 -13.32
C ILE A 558 20.11 -19.25 -12.83
N ILE A 559 18.88 -19.76 -12.83
CA ILE A 559 17.71 -19.04 -12.32
C ILE A 559 17.90 -18.68 -10.84
N ASP A 560 18.41 -19.61 -10.04
CA ASP A 560 18.64 -19.35 -8.62
C ASP A 560 19.69 -18.26 -8.39
N ASP A 561 20.82 -18.28 -9.10
CA ASP A 561 21.83 -17.20 -9.03
C ASP A 561 21.24 -15.83 -9.41
N ARG A 562 20.43 -15.79 -10.48
CA ARG A 562 19.77 -14.56 -10.91
C ARG A 562 18.71 -14.09 -9.92
N SER A 563 17.98 -15.00 -9.30
CA SER A 563 16.99 -14.66 -8.25
C SER A 563 17.67 -14.07 -7.01
N GLU A 564 18.86 -14.57 -6.64
CA GLU A 564 19.68 -13.99 -5.57
C GLU A 564 20.17 -12.58 -5.93
N ARG A 565 20.55 -12.35 -7.18
CA ARG A 565 20.95 -11.01 -7.65
C ARG A 565 19.78 -10.04 -7.66
N MET A 566 18.61 -10.46 -8.13
CA MET A 566 17.39 -9.67 -8.11
C MET A 566 17.01 -9.26 -6.68
N LEU A 567 17.15 -10.17 -5.71
CA LEU A 567 16.92 -9.86 -4.29
C LEU A 567 17.80 -8.70 -3.81
N ARG A 568 19.08 -8.68 -4.20
CA ARG A 568 20.00 -7.58 -3.85
C ARG A 568 19.62 -6.25 -4.50
N LEU A 569 18.99 -6.28 -5.67
CA LEU A 569 18.56 -5.09 -6.41
C LEU A 569 17.21 -4.52 -5.93
N THR A 570 16.32 -5.37 -5.44
CA THR A 570 14.91 -5.03 -5.20
C THR A 570 14.49 -5.11 -3.73
N ASN A 571 15.27 -5.78 -2.88
CA ASN A 571 14.89 -6.17 -1.52
C ASN A 571 13.55 -6.95 -1.43
N ASP A 572 13.09 -7.56 -2.54
CA ASP A 572 11.87 -8.38 -2.57
C ASP A 572 12.20 -9.87 -2.33
N TYR A 573 11.76 -10.39 -1.19
CA TYR A 573 12.01 -11.77 -0.75
C TYR A 573 11.08 -12.81 -1.38
N SER A 574 10.02 -12.41 -2.10
CA SER A 574 8.98 -13.33 -2.57
C SER A 574 9.41 -14.30 -3.66
N VAL A 575 10.54 -14.05 -4.34
CA VAL A 575 11.11 -14.94 -5.39
C VAL A 575 12.25 -15.80 -4.85
N TYR A 576 12.77 -15.48 -3.67
CA TYR A 576 13.92 -16.16 -3.09
C TYR A 576 13.49 -17.49 -2.45
N LYS A 577 14.08 -18.60 -2.93
CA LYS A 577 14.03 -19.88 -2.24
C LYS A 577 15.37 -20.08 -1.52
N PRO A 578 15.42 -20.16 -0.18
CA PRO A 578 16.68 -20.39 0.52
C PRO A 578 17.28 -21.73 0.08
N ARG A 579 18.54 -21.70 -0.37
CA ARG A 579 19.33 -22.92 -0.59
C ARG A 579 19.52 -23.61 0.76
N GLY A 580 18.85 -24.74 0.96
CA GLY A 580 19.15 -25.65 2.07
C GLY A 580 18.20 -25.65 3.28
N GLY A 581 16.89 -25.48 3.06
CA GLY A 581 15.88 -25.92 4.03
C GLY A 581 15.36 -27.31 3.69
N LEU A 582 15.95 -28.36 4.26
CA LEU A 582 15.31 -29.67 4.39
C LEU A 582 14.06 -29.48 5.25
N PHE A 583 12.90 -29.28 4.61
CA PHE A 583 11.61 -29.65 5.20
C PHE A 583 11.10 -30.83 4.40
N SER A 584 11.37 -32.01 4.97
CA SER A 584 10.62 -33.24 4.74
C SER A 584 9.21 -33.11 5.29
#